data_AF-S9SE20-F1
#
_entry.id   AF-S9SE20-F1
#
_cell.length_a   1.000
_cell.length_b   1.000
_cell.length_c   1.000
_cell.angle_alpha   90.00
_cell.angle_beta   90.00
_cell.angle_gamma   90.00
#
_symmetry.space_group_name_H-M   'P 1'
#
loop_
_entity.id
_entity.type
_entity.pdbx_description
1 polymer ?
#
loop_
_entity_poly.entity_id
_entity_poly.type
_entity_poly.pdbx_seq_one_letter_code
_entity_poly.pdbx_strand_id
1 'polypeptide(L)'
;MRLRGFVLAVLLPGCTLAAGEIGRQTGGPAAPSSASIPGNPGMSAPPVLPPPQYSPDESARRAFDEASAAGSSAALILFLAREPDSPYRDEALARLEARRQPDPPGTAAALAPADAAVIEAFDAARLAGSRSAWEAFLAAHGTHPLAALAQQLMAR
;
A
#
# COMPACT_ATOMS: atom_id res chain seq x y z
N MET A 1 -18.27 24.99 -31.93
CA MET A 1 -17.22 25.99 -31.65
C MET A 1 -16.86 25.87 -30.18
N ARG A 2 -15.65 25.60 -29.68
CA ARG A 2 -14.25 25.45 -30.16
C ARG A 2 -13.58 24.44 -29.21
N LEU A 3 -13.06 23.31 -29.68
CA LEU A 3 -11.64 22.99 -29.91
C LEU A 3 -10.62 23.51 -28.88
N ARG A 4 -9.89 22.58 -28.23
CA ARG A 4 -8.45 22.55 -27.88
C ARG A 4 -8.26 21.41 -26.86
N GLY A 5 -7.64 20.26 -27.14
CA GLY A 5 -6.50 20.01 -28.00
C GLY A 5 -5.21 20.33 -27.24
N PHE A 6 -4.70 19.38 -26.46
CA PHE A 6 -3.31 19.41 -25.99
C PHE A 6 -2.66 18.06 -26.27
N VAL A 7 -1.82 18.10 -27.28
CA VAL A 7 -0.92 17.08 -27.79
C VAL A 7 0.50 17.57 -27.47
N LEU A 8 1.42 16.61 -27.31
CA LEU A 8 2.89 16.74 -27.29
C LEU A 8 3.50 17.22 -25.97
N ALA A 9 4.63 16.69 -25.48
CA ALA A 9 5.74 16.13 -26.25
C ALA A 9 6.55 15.07 -25.48
N VAL A 10 6.86 13.98 -26.19
CA VAL A 10 8.02 13.11 -25.97
C VAL A 10 9.24 13.83 -26.54
N LEU A 11 10.32 13.99 -25.77
CA LEU A 11 11.62 14.45 -26.28
C LEU A 11 12.79 13.86 -25.45
N LEU A 12 13.33 12.73 -25.93
CA LEU A 12 14.78 12.45 -25.97
C LEU A 12 15.22 12.73 -27.42
N PRO A 13 16.51 13.00 -27.80
CA PRO A 13 17.78 12.59 -27.16
C PRO A 13 18.94 13.64 -27.27
N GLY A 14 20.17 13.26 -26.87
CA GLY A 14 21.43 13.85 -27.35
C GLY A 14 22.30 14.49 -26.26
N CYS A 15 23.35 13.82 -25.77
CA CYS A 15 24.73 13.88 -26.28
C CYS A 15 25.40 15.27 -26.23
N THR A 16 26.18 15.51 -25.18
CA THR A 16 27.39 16.36 -25.30
C THR A 16 28.58 15.67 -24.65
N LEU A 17 29.56 15.48 -25.52
CA LEU A 17 30.87 14.87 -25.37
C LEU A 17 31.89 15.97 -25.07
N ALA A 18 32.72 15.79 -24.04
CA ALA A 18 34.02 16.46 -23.84
C ALA A 18 34.79 15.60 -22.82
N ALA A 19 35.76 14.73 -23.15
CA ALA A 19 36.98 14.82 -23.96
C ALA A 19 38.09 15.68 -23.32
N GLY A 20 39.10 14.99 -22.75
CA GLY A 20 40.40 15.50 -22.29
C GLY A 20 40.68 15.11 -20.82
N GLU A 21 41.73 14.39 -20.43
CA GLU A 21 42.88 13.85 -21.15
C GLU A 21 43.51 12.71 -20.33
N ILE A 22 43.80 11.65 -21.07
CA ILE A 22 44.64 10.47 -20.87
C ILE A 22 45.95 10.67 -20.05
N GLY A 23 46.00 10.06 -18.88
CA GLY A 23 47.25 9.67 -18.19
C GLY A 23 47.54 8.18 -18.43
N ARG A 24 48.59 7.90 -19.21
CA ARG A 24 49.04 6.57 -19.63
C ARG A 24 49.42 5.66 -18.47
N GLN A 25 48.98 4.40 -18.50
CA GLN A 25 49.71 3.31 -17.87
C GLN A 25 49.61 2.04 -18.73
N THR A 26 50.61 1.89 -19.58
CA THR A 26 51.07 0.65 -20.23
C THR A 26 51.47 -0.39 -19.17
N GLY A 27 51.01 -1.63 -19.33
CA GLY A 27 51.55 -2.78 -18.60
C GLY A 27 50.72 -4.04 -18.83
N GLY A 28 51.26 -4.96 -19.63
CA GLY A 28 50.63 -6.23 -20.00
C GLY A 28 50.46 -7.24 -18.85
N PRO A 29 49.95 -8.45 -19.19
CA PRO A 29 49.33 -9.37 -18.24
C PRO A 29 50.39 -10.23 -17.54
N ALA A 30 50.39 -10.22 -16.21
CA ALA A 30 51.07 -11.22 -15.41
C ALA A 30 50.30 -11.42 -14.09
N ALA A 31 50.05 -12.68 -13.77
CA ALA A 31 49.45 -13.12 -12.52
C ALA A 31 50.12 -12.48 -11.29
N PRO A 32 49.43 -12.47 -10.15
CA PRO A 32 49.95 -13.37 -9.13
C PRO A 32 48.88 -14.21 -8.45
N SER A 33 49.20 -15.50 -8.38
CA SER A 33 48.87 -16.38 -7.28
C SER A 33 49.09 -15.71 -5.91
N SER A 34 48.22 -16.06 -4.97
CA SER A 34 48.52 -16.19 -3.55
C SER A 34 49.35 -15.07 -2.91
N ALA A 35 48.66 -14.04 -2.41
CA ALA A 35 49.14 -13.28 -1.28
C ALA A 35 48.02 -13.25 -0.24
N SER A 36 48.20 -14.08 0.79
CA SER A 36 47.39 -14.18 1.99
C SER A 36 47.03 -12.80 2.53
N ILE A 37 45.74 -12.46 2.51
CA ILE A 37 45.23 -11.31 3.28
C ILE A 37 45.31 -11.73 4.75
N PRO A 38 46.08 -11.02 5.61
CA PRO A 38 46.07 -11.27 7.04
C PRO A 38 44.66 -11.01 7.55
N GLY A 39 44.08 -12.00 8.24
CA GLY A 39 42.74 -11.91 8.78
C GLY A 39 42.57 -10.64 9.60
N ASN A 40 41.53 -9.87 9.28
CA ASN A 40 41.00 -8.85 10.17
C ASN A 40 39.93 -9.56 11.04
N PRO A 41 40.20 -9.87 12.31
CA PRO A 41 39.21 -10.52 13.17
C PRO A 41 38.26 -9.45 13.71
N GLY A 42 37.00 -9.50 13.29
CA GLY A 42 35.93 -8.81 14.00
C GLY A 42 35.34 -7.58 13.31
N MET A 43 34.64 -7.80 12.20
CA MET A 43 33.33 -7.20 12.05
C MET A 43 32.36 -8.32 11.76
N SER A 44 31.87 -8.93 12.85
CA SER A 44 30.65 -9.72 12.80
C SER A 44 29.61 -8.89 12.07
N ALA A 45 29.11 -9.39 10.92
CA ALA A 45 27.89 -8.84 10.35
C ALA A 45 26.87 -8.71 11.50
N PRO A 46 26.16 -7.58 11.65
CA PRO A 46 25.11 -7.51 12.65
C PRO A 46 24.21 -8.72 12.41
N PRO A 47 23.81 -9.46 13.46
CA PRO A 47 22.83 -10.52 13.27
C PRO A 47 21.65 -9.86 12.58
N VAL A 48 21.38 -10.24 11.33
CA VAL A 48 20.11 -9.93 10.68
C VAL A 48 19.10 -10.64 11.57
N LEU A 49 18.55 -9.91 12.53
CA LEU A 49 17.51 -10.40 13.41
C LEU A 49 16.45 -10.98 12.47
N PRO A 50 16.05 -12.25 12.63
CA PRO A 50 14.93 -12.76 11.88
C PRO A 50 13.76 -11.79 12.10
N PRO A 51 13.01 -11.42 11.04
CA PRO A 51 11.84 -10.59 11.22
C PRO A 51 11.00 -11.21 12.35
N PRO A 52 10.59 -10.43 13.36
CA PRO A 52 9.82 -10.97 14.48
C PRO A 52 8.63 -11.73 13.92
N GLN A 53 8.59 -13.03 14.18
CA GLN A 53 7.49 -13.88 13.77
C GLN A 53 6.36 -13.64 14.75
N TYR A 54 5.56 -12.62 14.45
CA TYR A 54 4.38 -12.31 15.24
C TYR A 54 3.38 -13.45 15.12
N SER A 55 2.79 -13.83 16.25
CA SER A 55 1.61 -14.67 16.25
C SER A 55 0.53 -14.01 15.37
N PRO A 56 -0.35 -14.78 14.72
CA PRO A 56 -1.46 -14.24 13.92
C PRO A 56 -2.28 -13.20 14.69
N ASP A 57 -2.51 -13.45 15.98
CA ASP A 57 -3.26 -12.56 16.88
C ASP A 57 -2.56 -11.21 17.12
N GLU A 58 -1.22 -11.21 17.27
CA GLU A 58 -0.46 -9.98 17.45
C GLU A 58 -0.40 -9.18 16.14
N SER A 59 -0.31 -9.87 15.00
CA SER A 59 -0.39 -9.24 13.68
C SER A 59 -1.74 -8.55 13.48
N ALA A 60 -2.84 -9.22 13.84
CA ALA A 60 -4.18 -8.67 13.79
C ALA A 60 -4.35 -7.47 14.72
N ARG A 61 -3.81 -7.56 15.94
CA ARG A 61 -3.83 -6.45 16.90
C ARG A 61 -3.10 -5.23 16.36
N ARG A 62 -1.94 -5.42 15.72
CA ARG A 62 -1.19 -4.31 15.12
C ARG A 62 -1.89 -3.70 13.92
N ALA A 63 -2.43 -4.53 13.02
CA ALA A 63 -3.18 -4.05 11.87
C ALA A 63 -4.40 -3.24 12.32
N PHE A 64 -5.07 -3.67 13.38
CA PHE A 64 -6.16 -2.93 14.00
C PHE A 64 -5.71 -1.61 14.65
N ASP A 65 -4.58 -1.62 15.37
CA ASP A 65 -4.01 -0.42 15.99
C ASP A 65 -3.59 0.61 14.94
N GLU A 66 -2.95 0.17 13.86
CA GLU A 66 -2.59 1.01 12.71
C GLU A 66 -3.83 1.59 12.03
N ALA A 67 -4.86 0.78 11.76
CA ALA A 67 -6.10 1.26 11.16
C ALA A 67 -6.85 2.24 12.08
N SER A 68 -6.80 2.01 13.39
CA SER A 68 -7.37 2.90 14.40
C SER A 68 -6.60 4.21 14.51
N ALA A 69 -5.27 4.16 14.51
CA ALA A 69 -4.38 5.32 14.59
C ALA A 69 -4.42 6.17 13.32
N ALA A 70 -4.55 5.53 12.14
CA ALA A 70 -4.76 6.22 10.87
C ALA A 70 -6.04 7.06 10.88
N GLY A 71 -7.02 6.69 11.72
CA GLY A 71 -8.22 7.48 11.90
C GLY A 71 -8.94 7.73 10.57
N SER A 72 -8.91 6.77 9.63
CA SER A 72 -9.61 6.82 8.33
C SER A 72 -10.60 5.66 8.13
N SER A 73 -11.80 5.94 7.63
CA SER A 73 -12.84 4.92 7.40
C SER A 73 -12.30 3.90 6.42
N ALA A 74 -11.57 4.36 5.39
CA ALA A 74 -10.83 3.53 4.45
C ALA A 74 -9.90 2.52 5.12
N ALA A 75 -9.10 2.92 6.13
CA ALA A 75 -8.23 2.00 6.84
C ALA A 75 -9.01 0.96 7.64
N LEU A 76 -10.10 1.34 8.31
CA LEU A 76 -10.97 0.42 9.03
C LEU A 76 -11.68 -0.56 8.08
N ILE A 77 -12.17 -0.07 6.93
CA ILE A 77 -12.80 -0.87 5.88
C ILE A 77 -11.80 -1.90 5.32
N LEU A 78 -10.56 -1.48 5.06
CA LEU A 78 -9.48 -2.36 4.60
C LEU A 78 -9.11 -3.42 5.63
N PHE A 79 -9.02 -3.04 6.91
CA PHE A 79 -8.79 -3.99 8.00
C PHE A 79 -9.90 -5.05 8.02
N LEU A 80 -11.16 -4.64 8.00
CA LEU A 80 -12.32 -5.55 7.99
C LEU A 80 -12.36 -6.47 6.76
N ALA A 81 -11.90 -5.99 5.60
CA ALA A 81 -11.83 -6.78 4.37
C ALA A 81 -10.69 -7.79 4.38
N ARG A 82 -9.53 -7.42 4.96
CA ARG A 82 -8.34 -8.29 5.02
C ARG A 82 -8.44 -9.32 6.15
N GLU A 83 -9.06 -8.96 7.26
CA GLU A 83 -9.09 -9.73 8.50
C GLU A 83 -10.54 -9.98 8.99
N PRO A 84 -11.37 -10.70 8.21
CA PRO A 84 -12.79 -10.86 8.50
C PRO A 84 -13.08 -11.72 9.74
N ASP A 85 -12.16 -12.59 10.15
CA ASP A 85 -12.30 -13.47 11.33
C ASP A 85 -11.52 -12.95 12.56
N SER A 86 -11.02 -11.72 12.50
CA SER A 86 -10.26 -11.13 13.60
C SER A 86 -11.13 -10.88 14.84
N PRO A 87 -10.62 -11.12 16.06
CA PRO A 87 -11.33 -10.76 17.29
C PRO A 87 -11.58 -9.24 17.42
N TYR A 88 -10.88 -8.42 16.64
CA TYR A 88 -11.04 -6.96 16.62
C TYR A 88 -12.08 -6.48 15.60
N ARG A 89 -12.76 -7.38 14.88
CA ARG A 89 -13.75 -7.04 13.86
C ARG A 89 -14.91 -6.22 14.40
N ASP A 90 -15.53 -6.65 15.50
CA ASP A 90 -16.65 -5.92 16.11
C ASP A 90 -16.22 -4.52 16.60
N GLU A 91 -15.01 -4.41 17.12
CA GLU A 91 -14.46 -3.13 17.58
C GLU A 91 -14.14 -2.18 16.41
N ALA A 92 -13.62 -2.72 15.29
CA ALA A 92 -13.40 -1.99 14.05
C ALA A 92 -14.72 -1.52 13.43
N LEU A 93 -15.74 -2.37 13.43
CA LEU A 93 -17.10 -2.01 12.99
C LEU A 93 -17.67 -0.88 13.85
N ALA A 94 -17.62 -0.99 15.17
CA ALA A 94 -18.11 0.06 16.07
C ALA A 94 -17.40 1.40 15.83
N ARG A 95 -16.07 1.40 15.61
CA ARG A 95 -15.32 2.61 15.25
C ARG A 95 -15.72 3.16 13.89
N LEU A 96 -15.97 2.29 12.91
CA LEU A 96 -16.42 2.70 11.57
C LEU A 96 -17.82 3.33 11.64
N GLU A 97 -18.74 2.74 12.39
CA GLU A 97 -20.11 3.25 12.60
C GLU A 97 -20.16 4.58 13.35
N ALA A 98 -19.25 4.75 14.32
CA ALA A 98 -19.11 6.01 15.06
C ALA A 98 -18.74 7.19 14.13
N ARG A 99 -18.17 6.91 12.96
CA ARG A 99 -17.77 7.95 12.02
C ARG A 99 -18.87 8.32 11.06
N ARG A 100 -19.27 9.57 11.10
CA ARG A 100 -20.31 10.14 10.22
C ARG A 100 -19.76 11.03 9.11
N GLN A 101 -18.44 11.18 9.06
CA GLN A 101 -17.78 12.01 8.07
C GLN A 101 -17.02 11.13 7.07
N PRO A 102 -17.08 11.44 5.77
CA PRO A 102 -16.23 10.79 4.79
C PRO A 102 -14.76 11.12 5.06
N ASP A 103 -13.88 10.22 4.62
CA ASP A 103 -12.45 10.49 4.62
C ASP A 103 -12.07 11.60 3.62
N PRO A 104 -10.92 12.26 3.85
CA PRO A 104 -10.39 13.18 2.86
C PRO A 104 -10.14 12.45 1.52
N PRO A 105 -10.41 13.12 0.39
CA PRO A 105 -10.26 12.51 -0.93
C PRO A 105 -8.82 12.03 -1.16
N GLY A 106 -8.67 10.84 -1.75
CA GLY A 106 -7.36 10.23 -1.99
C GLY A 106 -6.79 9.41 -0.82
N THR A 107 -7.44 9.40 0.35
CA THR A 107 -7.03 8.53 1.47
C THR A 107 -7.10 7.05 1.09
N ALA A 108 -8.19 6.64 0.45
CA ALA A 108 -8.34 5.26 -0.03
C ALA A 108 -7.28 4.92 -1.10
N ALA A 109 -6.96 5.86 -2.00
CA ALA A 109 -5.93 5.68 -3.02
C ALA A 109 -4.51 5.56 -2.45
N ALA A 110 -4.22 6.26 -1.34
CA ALA A 110 -2.95 6.15 -0.65
C ALA A 110 -2.76 4.80 0.06
N LEU A 111 -3.85 4.22 0.59
CA LEU A 111 -3.81 2.94 1.32
C LEU A 111 -3.91 1.72 0.40
N ALA A 112 -4.82 1.78 -0.58
CA ALA A 112 -5.11 0.68 -1.49
C ALA A 112 -5.50 1.25 -2.88
N PRO A 113 -4.54 1.56 -3.75
CA PRO A 113 -4.81 2.21 -5.03
C PRO A 113 -5.68 1.35 -5.97
N ALA A 114 -5.57 0.02 -5.89
CA ALA A 114 -6.38 -0.89 -6.70
C ALA A 114 -7.86 -0.91 -6.27
N ASP A 115 -8.12 -0.76 -4.96
CA ASP A 115 -9.45 -0.90 -4.38
C ASP A 115 -10.04 0.45 -3.96
N ALA A 116 -9.35 1.55 -4.23
CA ALA A 116 -9.69 2.89 -3.77
C ALA A 116 -11.13 3.28 -4.13
N ALA A 117 -11.51 3.07 -5.39
CA ALA A 117 -12.85 3.37 -5.88
C ALA A 117 -13.93 2.51 -5.19
N VAL A 118 -13.62 1.26 -4.87
CA VAL A 118 -14.54 0.34 -4.17
C VAL A 118 -14.71 0.78 -2.72
N ILE A 119 -13.62 1.17 -2.05
CA ILE A 119 -13.62 1.63 -0.67
C ILE A 119 -14.39 2.95 -0.55
N GLU A 120 -14.18 3.90 -1.46
CA GLU A 120 -14.94 5.16 -1.50
C GLU A 120 -16.42 4.93 -1.78
N ALA A 121 -16.77 4.03 -2.71
CA ALA A 121 -18.16 3.67 -2.98
C ALA A 121 -18.84 2.99 -1.77
N PHE A 122 -18.10 2.16 -1.04
CA PHE A 122 -18.58 1.53 0.19
C PHE A 122 -18.83 2.57 1.28
N ASP A 123 -17.90 3.50 1.51
CA ASP A 123 -18.07 4.56 2.51
C ASP A 123 -19.21 5.50 2.13
N ALA A 124 -19.38 5.82 0.84
CA ALA A 124 -20.52 6.60 0.36
C ALA A 124 -21.86 5.90 0.61
N ALA A 125 -21.96 4.58 0.35
CA ALA A 125 -23.16 3.80 0.64
C ALA A 125 -23.47 3.77 2.15
N ARG A 126 -22.43 3.63 2.98
CA ARG A 126 -22.52 3.67 4.44
C ARG A 126 -23.03 5.01 4.96
N LEU A 127 -22.51 6.12 4.43
CA LEU A 127 -22.92 7.46 4.81
C LEU A 127 -24.33 7.80 4.33
N ALA A 128 -24.74 7.31 3.16
CA ALA A 128 -26.11 7.42 2.70
C ALA A 128 -27.09 6.64 3.60
N GLY A 129 -26.63 5.53 4.21
CA GLY A 129 -27.39 4.77 5.20
C GLY A 129 -28.70 4.16 4.69
N SER A 130 -28.89 4.10 3.37
CA SER A 130 -30.11 3.61 2.73
C SER A 130 -29.87 2.25 2.10
N ARG A 131 -30.90 1.38 2.14
CA ARG A 131 -30.84 0.06 1.52
C ARG A 131 -30.50 0.13 0.03
N SER A 132 -31.11 1.09 -0.68
CA SER A 132 -30.86 1.29 -2.11
C SER A 132 -29.41 1.70 -2.43
N ALA A 133 -28.74 2.44 -1.54
CA ALA A 133 -27.32 2.75 -1.72
C ALA A 133 -26.43 1.50 -1.57
N TRP A 134 -26.75 0.65 -0.60
CA TRP A 134 -26.09 -0.64 -0.43
C TRP A 134 -26.36 -1.60 -1.60
N GLU A 135 -27.58 -1.64 -2.12
CA GLU A 135 -27.93 -2.43 -3.31
C GLU A 135 -27.19 -1.94 -4.56
N ALA A 136 -27.07 -0.62 -4.76
CA ALA A 136 -26.29 -0.05 -5.85
C ALA A 136 -24.80 -0.42 -5.75
N PHE A 137 -24.23 -0.38 -4.54
CA PHE A 137 -22.87 -0.83 -4.30
C PHE A 137 -22.70 -2.32 -4.64
N LEU A 138 -23.60 -3.18 -4.16
CA LEU A 138 -23.56 -4.62 -4.44
C LEU A 138 -23.76 -4.94 -5.93
N ALA A 139 -24.57 -4.16 -6.65
CA ALA A 139 -24.74 -4.31 -8.09
C ALA A 139 -23.44 -3.97 -8.85
N ALA A 140 -22.68 -2.97 -8.40
CA ALA A 140 -21.44 -2.54 -9.02
C ALA A 140 -20.21 -3.39 -8.60
N HIS A 141 -20.18 -3.85 -7.35
CA HIS A 141 -19.00 -4.44 -6.70
C HIS A 141 -19.27 -5.78 -6.00
N GLY A 142 -20.33 -6.50 -6.37
CA GLY A 142 -20.78 -7.74 -5.71
C GLY A 142 -19.78 -8.90 -5.71
N THR A 143 -18.75 -8.86 -6.54
CA THR A 143 -17.65 -9.85 -6.56
C THR A 143 -16.49 -9.52 -5.62
N HIS A 144 -16.48 -8.31 -5.04
CA HIS A 144 -15.41 -7.86 -4.16
C HIS A 144 -15.57 -8.48 -2.75
N PRO A 145 -14.48 -8.78 -2.01
CA PRO A 145 -14.59 -9.25 -0.62
C PRO A 145 -15.39 -8.30 0.30
N LEU A 146 -15.43 -7.01 -0.03
CA LEU A 146 -16.25 -6.01 0.67
C LEU A 146 -17.76 -6.20 0.49
N ALA A 147 -18.21 -6.95 -0.52
CA ALA A 147 -19.63 -7.23 -0.75
C ALA A 147 -20.24 -8.05 0.40
N ALA A 148 -19.50 -9.02 0.95
CA ALA A 148 -19.93 -9.79 2.12
C ALA A 148 -20.14 -8.88 3.34
N LEU A 149 -19.23 -7.93 3.54
CA LEU A 149 -19.34 -6.94 4.62
C LEU A 149 -20.54 -6.00 4.41
N ALA A 150 -20.77 -5.54 3.17
CA ALA A 150 -21.92 -4.69 2.83
C ALA A 150 -23.25 -5.43 3.07
N GLN A 151 -23.33 -6.71 2.74
CA GLN A 151 -24.51 -7.53 3.02
C GLN A 151 -24.77 -7.68 4.52
N GLN A 152 -23.72 -7.88 5.32
CA GLN A 152 -23.84 -7.96 6.78
C GLN A 152 -24.34 -6.64 7.38
N LEU A 153 -23.85 -5.50 6.89
CA LEU A 153 -24.32 -4.18 7.32
C LEU A 153 -25.76 -3.89 6.89
N MET A 154 -26.19 -4.38 5.72
CA MET A 154 -27.56 -4.23 5.24
C MET A 154 -28.58 -5.08 6.03
N ALA A 155 -28.14 -6.21 6.58
CA ALA A 155 -28.98 -7.14 7.33
C ALA A 155 -29.18 -6.76 8.81
N ARG A 156 -28.51 -5.69 9.27
CA ARG A 156 -28.51 -5.22 10.66
C ARG A 156 -29.54 -4.10 10.85
#